data_AF-A0A4Q7J9C0-F1
#
_entry.id   AF-A0A4Q7J9C0-F1
#
_cell.length_a   1.000
_cell.length_b   1.000
_cell.length_c   1.000
_cell.angle_alpha   90.00
_cell.angle_beta   90.00
_cell.angle_gamma   90.00
#
_symmetry.space_group_name_H-M   'P 1'
#
loop_
_entity.id
_entity.type
_entity.pdbx_description
1 polymer ?
#
loop_
_entity_poly.entity_id
_entity_poly.type
_entity_poly.pdbx_seq_one_letter_code
_entity_poly.pdbx_strand_id
1 'polypeptide(L)'
;MILEIAQGHDHVVTSPIDIGPAILRVTLLAAVPVVAGGALLRVFLTGADRAATAAVAVLGTAAVVAVLLLADGLDLPQQFVVLVLAVTGSTLWAAFAAPDRFATALHRLRRAAPWVLALTAAAALTEFGRAWLGQWDRATLTTLLHTGLLIGLPGLCCAALCRPRTVRGGLAVHVPAATLATAVTAAAAHAITLTL
;
A
#
# COMPACT_ATOMS: atom_id res chain seq x y z
N MET A 1 -45.23 4.82 18.93
CA MET A 1 -44.57 6.12 18.69
C MET A 1 -43.80 6.46 19.95
N ILE A 2 -42.53 6.02 20.02
CA ILE A 2 -41.61 6.29 21.13
C ILE A 2 -40.42 6.99 20.47
N LEU A 3 -40.20 8.23 20.88
CA LEU A 3 -39.14 9.11 20.44
C LEU A 3 -37.91 8.77 21.32
N GLU A 4 -36.99 7.95 20.82
CA GLU A 4 -35.67 7.81 21.44
C GLU A 4 -34.81 9.01 21.02
N ILE A 5 -34.71 9.99 21.91
CA ILE A 5 -33.71 11.05 21.85
C ILE A 5 -32.39 10.41 22.30
N ALA A 6 -31.66 9.82 21.36
CA ALA A 6 -30.26 9.50 21.58
C ALA A 6 -29.44 10.80 21.45
N GLN A 7 -29.21 11.48 22.57
CA GLN A 7 -28.13 12.46 22.68
C GLN A 7 -26.79 11.70 22.66
N GLY A 8 -26.38 11.27 21.46
CA GLY A 8 -25.00 10.89 21.18
C GLY A 8 -24.15 12.14 21.27
N HIS A 9 -23.11 12.11 22.10
CA HIS A 9 -22.17 13.20 22.26
C HIS A 9 -21.55 13.59 20.92
N ASP A 10 -21.95 14.73 20.38
CA ASP A 10 -21.24 15.44 19.32
C ASP A 10 -19.87 15.87 19.87
N HIS A 11 -18.86 15.02 19.69
CA HIS A 11 -17.47 15.46 19.65
C HIS A 11 -17.18 16.09 18.29
N VAL A 12 -18.00 17.07 17.89
CA VAL A 12 -17.61 18.02 16.86
C VAL A 12 -16.63 18.97 17.54
N VAL A 13 -15.38 18.51 17.67
CA VAL A 13 -14.25 19.42 17.78
C VAL A 13 -14.16 20.09 16.42
N THR A 14 -14.90 21.19 16.25
CA THR A 14 -14.68 22.18 15.18
C THR A 14 -13.33 22.84 15.42
N SER A 15 -12.24 22.08 15.31
CA SER A 15 -10.94 22.65 15.02
C SER A 15 -10.93 22.83 13.49
N PRO A 16 -10.84 24.06 12.96
CA PRO A 16 -10.68 24.28 11.52
C PRO A 16 -9.37 23.69 10.97
N ILE A 17 -8.54 23.12 11.84
CA ILE A 17 -7.34 22.35 11.52
C ILE A 17 -7.56 20.92 12.02
N ASP A 18 -7.97 20.05 11.13
CA ASP A 18 -8.02 18.61 11.36
C ASP A 18 -6.59 18.05 11.32
N ILE A 19 -5.89 18.18 12.46
CA ILE A 19 -4.50 17.76 12.62
C ILE A 19 -4.35 16.26 12.29
N GLY A 20 -5.35 15.45 12.59
CA GLY A 20 -5.36 14.00 12.33
C GLY A 20 -5.18 13.66 10.84
N PRO A 21 -6.14 14.02 9.97
CA PRO A 21 -6.02 13.84 8.52
C PRO A 21 -4.75 14.46 7.93
N ALA A 22 -4.33 15.63 8.41
CA ALA A 22 -3.10 16.27 7.93
C ALA A 22 -1.86 15.39 8.20
N ILE A 23 -1.71 14.84 9.41
CA ILE A 23 -0.60 13.93 9.77
C ILE A 23 -0.63 12.66 8.91
N LEU A 24 -1.82 12.09 8.67
CA LEU A 24 -1.96 10.90 7.84
C LEU A 24 -1.53 11.16 6.39
N ARG A 25 -1.88 12.32 5.82
CA ARG A 25 -1.46 12.74 4.47
C ARG A 25 0.05 12.95 4.37
N VAL A 26 0.66 13.60 5.37
CA VAL A 26 2.12 13.77 5.45
C VAL A 26 2.81 12.41 5.57
N THR A 27 2.27 11.51 6.38
CA THR A 27 2.78 10.14 6.52
C THR A 27 2.73 9.41 5.18
N LEU A 28 1.62 9.53 4.43
CA LEU A 28 1.48 8.93 3.10
C LEU A 28 2.47 9.52 2.10
N LEU A 29 2.64 10.85 2.06
CA LEU A 29 3.62 11.55 1.20
C LEU A 29 5.06 11.15 1.49
N ALA A 30 5.40 10.89 2.75
CA ALA A 30 6.74 10.47 3.12
C ALA A 30 6.95 8.98 2.84
N ALA A 31 5.99 8.13 3.19
CA ALA A 31 6.13 6.68 3.11
C ALA A 31 6.08 6.16 1.67
N VAL A 32 5.19 6.68 0.82
CA VAL A 32 4.99 6.19 -0.56
C VAL A 32 6.28 6.29 -1.39
N PRO A 33 6.98 7.44 -1.46
CA PRO A 33 8.23 7.55 -2.22
C PRO A 33 9.33 6.64 -1.68
N VAL A 34 9.39 6.41 -0.36
CA VAL A 34 10.38 5.50 0.23
C VAL A 34 10.10 4.05 -0.17
N VAL A 35 8.84 3.62 -0.14
CA VAL A 35 8.44 2.27 -0.56
C VAL A 35 8.66 2.08 -2.07
N ALA A 36 8.24 3.05 -2.88
CA ALA A 36 8.42 3.06 -4.33
C ALA A 36 9.91 3.06 -4.72
N GLY A 37 10.69 3.97 -4.12
CA GLY A 37 12.14 4.07 -4.31
C GLY A 37 12.87 2.81 -3.85
N GLY A 38 12.48 2.24 -2.70
CA GLY A 38 13.01 0.97 -2.21
C GLY A 38 12.76 -0.18 -3.17
N ALA A 39 11.58 -0.24 -3.80
CA ALA A 39 11.27 -1.23 -4.82
C ALA A 39 12.10 -1.05 -6.10
N LEU A 40 12.29 0.20 -6.56
CA LEU A 40 13.06 0.54 -7.76
C LEU A 40 14.56 0.31 -7.60
N LEU A 41 15.14 0.79 -6.49
CA LEU A 41 16.58 0.73 -6.23
C LEU A 41 17.08 -0.69 -5.98
N ARG A 42 16.17 -1.61 -5.65
CA ARG A 42 16.52 -3.00 -5.35
C ARG A 42 17.16 -3.75 -6.52
N VAL A 43 16.95 -3.31 -7.76
CA VAL A 43 17.64 -3.89 -8.93
C VAL A 43 19.14 -3.64 -8.90
N PHE A 44 19.56 -2.53 -8.29
CA PHE A 44 20.94 -2.06 -8.27
C PHE A 44 21.67 -2.50 -6.99
N LEU A 45 20.93 -2.79 -5.91
CA LEU A 45 21.50 -3.22 -4.64
C LEU A 45 21.71 -4.73 -4.62
N THR A 46 22.93 -5.17 -4.94
CA THR A 46 23.36 -6.58 -4.87
C THR A 46 23.57 -7.02 -3.41
N GLY A 47 22.47 -7.10 -2.66
CA GLY A 47 22.47 -7.44 -1.24
C GLY A 47 21.25 -6.83 -0.57
N ALA A 48 20.30 -7.67 -0.17
CA ALA A 48 19.14 -7.19 0.58
C ALA A 48 19.60 -6.86 2.01
N ASP A 49 19.92 -5.60 2.25
CA ASP A 49 20.09 -5.09 3.61
C ASP A 49 18.77 -5.31 4.37
N ARG A 50 18.88 -5.95 5.54
CA ARG A 50 17.73 -6.21 6.40
C ARG A 50 17.14 -4.90 6.90
N ALA A 51 17.98 -3.89 7.16
CA ALA A 51 17.50 -2.59 7.63
C ALA A 51 16.66 -1.90 6.55
N ALA A 52 17.13 -1.88 5.29
CA ALA A 52 16.34 -1.36 4.17
C ALA A 52 15.02 -2.14 3.97
N THR A 53 15.04 -3.47 4.06
CA THR A 53 13.84 -4.30 3.93
C THR A 53 12.84 -4.01 5.06
N ALA A 54 13.33 -3.87 6.30
CA ALA A 54 12.52 -3.53 7.46
C ALA A 54 11.94 -2.12 7.35
N ALA A 55 12.72 -1.13 6.90
CA ALA A 55 12.25 0.23 6.68
C ALA A 55 11.10 0.26 5.66
N VAL A 56 11.25 -0.42 4.51
CA VAL A 56 10.19 -0.52 3.49
C VAL A 56 8.95 -1.22 4.05
N ALA A 57 9.12 -2.31 4.82
CA ALA A 57 7.98 -3.02 5.40
C ALA A 57 7.23 -2.18 6.44
N VAL A 58 7.95 -1.48 7.32
CA VAL A 58 7.39 -0.60 8.35
C VAL A 58 6.67 0.58 7.70
N LEU A 59 7.32 1.29 6.78
CA LEU A 59 6.73 2.45 6.09
C LEU A 59 5.57 2.04 5.19
N GLY A 60 5.68 0.89 4.50
CA GLY A 60 4.58 0.35 3.72
C GLY A 60 3.37 -0.02 4.58
N THR A 61 3.61 -0.59 5.77
CA THR A 61 2.53 -0.86 6.74
C THR A 61 1.90 0.44 7.23
N ALA A 62 2.71 1.44 7.59
CA ALA A 62 2.21 2.76 8.00
C ALA A 62 1.40 3.42 6.88
N ALA A 63 1.83 3.32 5.62
CA ALA A 63 1.11 3.84 4.46
C ALA A 63 -0.24 3.13 4.26
N VAL A 64 -0.28 1.80 4.36
CA VAL A 64 -1.54 1.02 4.28
C VAL A 64 -2.52 1.45 5.38
N VAL A 65 -2.05 1.59 6.61
CA VAL A 65 -2.89 2.06 7.73
C VAL A 65 -3.36 3.49 7.49
N ALA A 66 -2.49 4.38 7.01
CA ALA A 66 -2.86 5.76 6.69
C ALA A 66 -3.93 5.82 5.59
N VAL A 67 -3.80 5.01 4.52
CA VAL A 67 -4.83 4.91 3.47
C VAL A 67 -6.16 4.41 4.03
N LEU A 68 -6.16 3.39 4.90
CA LEU A 68 -7.39 2.89 5.53
C LEU A 68 -8.06 3.92 6.44
N LEU A 69 -7.28 4.75 7.13
CA LEU A 69 -7.81 5.80 8.02
C LEU A 69 -8.25 7.05 7.25
N LEU A 70 -7.72 7.29 6.05
CA LEU A 70 -8.09 8.41 5.19
C LEU A 70 -9.24 8.08 4.23
N ALA A 71 -9.48 6.81 3.94
CA ALA A 71 -10.50 6.41 2.97
C ALA A 71 -11.89 6.48 3.59
N ASP A 72 -12.74 7.36 3.05
CA ASP A 72 -14.18 7.41 3.37
C ASP A 72 -14.95 6.23 2.75
N GLY A 73 -14.33 5.50 1.82
CA GLY A 73 -14.88 4.31 1.18
C GLY A 73 -13.84 3.59 0.31
N LEU A 74 -14.09 2.31 0.04
CA LEU A 74 -13.27 1.45 -0.83
C LEU A 74 -14.16 0.77 -1.86
N ASP A 75 -13.69 0.63 -3.11
CA ASP A 75 -14.36 -0.12 -4.18
C ASP A 75 -14.07 -1.63 -4.06
N LEU A 76 -14.14 -2.16 -2.84
CA LEU A 76 -13.83 -3.56 -2.52
C LEU A 76 -14.72 -4.08 -1.41
N PRO A 77 -15.06 -5.39 -1.44
CA PRO A 77 -15.64 -6.06 -0.29
C PRO A 77 -14.72 -5.97 0.93
N GLN A 78 -15.28 -5.78 2.13
CA GLN A 78 -14.53 -5.60 3.38
C GLN A 78 -13.55 -6.77 3.68
N GLN A 79 -13.83 -7.98 3.17
CA GLN A 79 -12.98 -9.15 3.29
C GLN A 79 -11.61 -8.95 2.60
N PHE A 80 -11.51 -8.11 1.57
CA PHE A 80 -10.24 -7.80 0.91
C PHE A 80 -9.32 -6.97 1.80
N VAL A 81 -9.86 -6.15 2.70
CA VAL A 81 -9.06 -5.39 3.68
C VAL A 81 -8.30 -6.37 4.58
N VAL A 82 -8.94 -7.45 5.01
CA VAL A 82 -8.29 -8.50 5.82
C VAL A 82 -7.16 -9.16 5.04
N LEU A 83 -7.36 -9.42 3.74
CA LEU A 83 -6.31 -9.99 2.89
C LEU A 83 -5.12 -9.03 2.71
N VAL A 84 -5.38 -7.74 2.48
CA VAL A 84 -4.36 -6.68 2.40
C VAL A 84 -3.55 -6.61 3.69
N LEU A 85 -4.22 -6.63 4.85
CA LEU A 85 -3.56 -6.63 6.16
C LEU A 85 -2.75 -7.90 6.39
N ALA A 86 -3.24 -9.06 5.97
CA ALA A 86 -2.50 -10.33 6.08
C ALA A 86 -1.23 -10.31 5.22
N VAL A 87 -1.31 -9.83 3.98
CA VAL A 87 -0.13 -9.69 3.10
C VAL A 87 0.86 -8.70 3.70
N THR A 88 0.41 -7.54 4.14
CA THR A 88 1.26 -6.50 4.75
C THR A 88 1.88 -7.00 6.07
N GLY A 89 1.12 -7.68 6.91
CA GLY A 89 1.61 -8.30 8.13
C GLY A 89 2.65 -9.39 7.84
N SER A 90 2.49 -10.15 6.76
CA SER A 90 3.46 -11.17 6.36
C SER A 90 4.81 -10.56 5.92
N THR A 91 4.80 -9.40 5.25
CA THR A 91 6.03 -8.72 4.84
C THR A 91 6.74 -8.09 6.04
N LEU A 92 5.98 -7.51 6.96
CA LEU A 92 6.48 -7.00 8.23
C LEU A 92 7.10 -8.13 9.07
N TRP A 93 6.38 -9.23 9.25
CA TRP A 93 6.88 -10.41 9.94
C TRP A 93 8.17 -10.92 9.28
N ALA A 94 8.22 -11.00 7.95
CA ALA A 94 9.39 -11.47 7.23
C ALA A 94 10.62 -10.57 7.38
N ALA A 95 10.43 -9.28 7.62
CA ALA A 95 11.51 -8.35 7.88
C ALA A 95 12.14 -8.54 9.28
N PHE A 96 11.34 -8.95 10.27
CA PHE A 96 11.79 -9.14 11.66
C PHE A 96 12.07 -10.59 12.05
N ALA A 97 11.60 -11.57 11.27
CA ALA A 97 11.77 -12.98 11.59
C ALA A 97 13.24 -13.41 11.56
N ALA A 98 13.65 -14.16 12.59
CA ALA A 98 14.97 -14.79 12.64
C ALA A 98 15.06 -15.88 11.53
N PRO A 99 16.07 -15.83 10.63
CA PRO A 99 16.14 -16.71 9.48
C PRO A 99 16.23 -18.19 9.85
N ASP A 100 16.94 -18.50 10.93
CA ASP A 100 17.29 -19.89 11.27
C ASP A 100 16.09 -20.68 11.81
N ARG A 101 15.17 -20.00 12.50
CA ARG A 101 13.96 -20.63 13.05
C ARG A 101 12.83 -20.78 12.03
N PHE A 102 12.76 -19.89 11.04
CA PHE A 102 11.63 -19.79 10.11
C PHE A 102 12.01 -19.89 8.63
N ALA A 103 13.16 -20.53 8.33
CA ALA A 103 13.69 -20.63 6.98
C ALA A 103 12.67 -21.15 5.95
N THR A 104 11.92 -22.20 6.30
CA THR A 104 10.91 -22.81 5.41
C THR A 104 9.75 -21.85 5.10
N ALA A 105 9.25 -21.15 6.12
CA ALA A 105 8.16 -20.19 5.95
C ALA A 105 8.61 -18.97 5.12
N LEU A 106 9.78 -18.42 5.41
CA LEU A 106 10.39 -17.33 4.62
C LEU A 106 10.65 -17.75 3.18
N HIS A 107 11.07 -19.00 2.94
CA HIS A 107 11.27 -19.51 1.58
C HIS A 107 9.95 -19.56 0.80
N ARG A 108 8.88 -20.08 1.41
CA ARG A 108 7.54 -20.10 0.80
C ARG A 108 7.04 -18.69 0.50
N LEU A 109 7.17 -17.77 1.45
CA LEU A 109 6.76 -16.38 1.26
C LEU A 109 7.54 -15.71 0.13
N ARG A 110 8.86 -15.88 0.05
CA ARG A 110 9.69 -15.34 -1.04
C ARG A 110 9.33 -15.92 -2.41
N ARG A 111 8.85 -17.17 -2.45
CA ARG A 111 8.37 -17.84 -3.67
C ARG A 111 6.99 -17.33 -4.10
N ALA A 112 6.13 -16.97 -3.15
CA ALA A 112 4.82 -16.39 -3.41
C ALA A 112 4.88 -14.89 -3.75
N ALA A 113 5.86 -14.15 -3.21
CA ALA A 113 6.04 -12.71 -3.38
C ALA A 113 5.92 -12.19 -4.85
N PRO A 114 6.54 -12.81 -5.88
CA PRO A 114 6.40 -12.33 -7.25
C PRO A 114 4.96 -12.47 -7.78
N TRP A 115 4.22 -13.49 -7.33
CA TRP A 115 2.81 -13.67 -7.69
C TRP A 115 1.92 -12.64 -7.01
N VAL A 116 2.17 -12.37 -5.73
CA VAL A 116 1.46 -11.31 -5.00
C VAL A 116 1.70 -9.96 -5.65
N LEU A 117 2.94 -9.64 -6.01
CA LEU A 117 3.28 -8.42 -6.76
C LEU A 117 2.53 -8.36 -8.10
N ALA A 118 2.53 -9.43 -8.89
CA ALA A 118 1.86 -9.42 -10.19
C ALA A 118 0.34 -9.21 -10.06
N LEU A 119 -0.30 -9.91 -9.12
CA LEU A 119 -1.75 -9.81 -8.86
C LEU A 119 -2.13 -8.42 -8.37
N THR A 120 -1.41 -7.90 -7.37
CA THR A 120 -1.65 -6.56 -6.83
C THR A 120 -1.34 -5.47 -7.86
N ALA A 121 -0.30 -5.61 -8.68
CA ALA A 121 0.00 -4.68 -9.75
C ALA A 121 -1.14 -4.64 -10.79
N ALA A 122 -1.60 -5.80 -11.26
CA ALA A 122 -2.70 -5.87 -12.22
C ALA A 122 -3.98 -5.23 -11.68
N ALA A 123 -4.37 -5.58 -10.44
CA ALA A 123 -5.55 -5.03 -9.79
C ALA A 123 -5.44 -3.52 -9.54
N ALA A 124 -4.32 -3.06 -8.96
CA ALA A 124 -4.12 -1.64 -8.68
C ALA A 124 -4.06 -0.79 -9.96
N LEU A 125 -3.39 -1.26 -11.01
CA LEU A 125 -3.36 -0.57 -12.30
C LEU A 125 -4.74 -0.52 -12.97
N THR A 126 -5.60 -1.52 -12.73
CA THR A 126 -6.98 -1.49 -13.19
C THR A 126 -7.77 -0.39 -12.48
N GLU A 127 -7.63 -0.29 -11.15
CA GLU A 127 -8.27 0.78 -10.36
C GLU A 127 -7.76 2.18 -10.74
N PHE A 128 -6.44 2.35 -10.89
CA PHE A 128 -5.86 3.61 -11.35
C PHE A 128 -6.26 3.95 -12.78
N GLY A 129 -6.33 2.95 -13.67
CA GLY A 129 -6.82 3.13 -15.03
C GLY A 129 -8.28 3.57 -15.06
N ARG A 130 -9.15 2.94 -14.25
CA ARG A 130 -10.54 3.36 -14.05
C ARG A 130 -10.59 4.80 -13.53
N ALA A 131 -9.81 5.12 -12.50
CA ALA A 131 -9.76 6.45 -11.90
C ALA A 131 -9.35 7.55 -12.91
N TRP A 132 -8.31 7.33 -13.71
CA TRP A 132 -7.77 8.35 -14.62
C TRP A 132 -8.49 8.44 -15.97
N LEU A 133 -9.05 7.34 -16.47
CA LEU A 133 -9.70 7.31 -17.79
C LEU A 133 -11.22 7.48 -17.71
N GLY A 134 -11.82 7.30 -16.54
CA GLY A 134 -13.26 7.48 -16.35
C GLY A 134 -13.64 8.92 -16.00
N GLN A 135 -14.87 9.28 -16.32
CA GLN A 135 -15.48 10.55 -15.91
C GLN A 135 -16.25 10.32 -14.61
N TRP A 136 -15.55 10.44 -13.49
CA TRP A 136 -16.10 10.24 -12.15
C TRP A 136 -16.29 11.57 -11.42
N ASP A 137 -17.21 11.59 -10.47
CA ASP A 137 -17.27 12.65 -9.49
C ASP A 137 -16.09 12.54 -8.50
N ARG A 138 -15.84 13.60 -7.72
CA ARG A 138 -14.68 13.69 -6.83
C ARG A 138 -14.68 12.57 -5.78
N ALA A 139 -15.84 12.20 -5.23
CA ALA A 139 -15.93 11.15 -4.21
C ALA A 139 -15.51 9.78 -4.79
N THR A 140 -16.11 9.36 -5.91
CA THR A 140 -15.78 8.09 -6.56
C THR A 140 -14.33 8.05 -7.01
N LEU A 141 -13.82 9.14 -7.61
CA LEU A 141 -12.40 9.25 -7.99
C LEU A 141 -11.48 9.01 -6.78
N THR A 142 -11.80 9.62 -5.64
CA THR A 142 -11.02 9.49 -4.41
C THR A 142 -11.07 8.06 -3.88
N THR A 143 -12.24 7.41 -3.88
CA THR A 143 -12.40 6.00 -3.53
C THR A 143 -11.57 5.07 -4.41
N LEU A 144 -11.58 5.25 -5.73
CA LEU A 144 -10.80 4.42 -6.66
C LEU A 144 -9.29 4.58 -6.43
N LEU A 145 -8.82 5.82 -6.21
CA LEU A 145 -7.40 6.09 -5.92
C LEU A 145 -6.96 5.45 -4.60
N HIS A 146 -7.73 5.60 -3.51
CA HIS A 146 -7.42 4.96 -2.22
C HIS A 146 -7.45 3.44 -2.33
N THR A 147 -8.40 2.89 -3.07
CA THR A 147 -8.51 1.44 -3.32
C THR A 147 -7.27 0.93 -4.07
N GLY A 148 -6.87 1.60 -5.15
CA GLY A 148 -5.66 1.25 -5.91
C GLY A 148 -4.38 1.36 -5.06
N LEU A 149 -4.27 2.40 -4.21
CA LEU A 149 -3.15 2.55 -3.27
C LEU A 149 -3.12 1.41 -2.26
N LEU A 150 -4.27 1.06 -1.68
CA LEU A 150 -4.42 0.00 -0.70
C LEU A 150 -4.02 -1.37 -1.26
N ILE A 151 -4.35 -1.64 -2.53
CA ILE A 151 -3.96 -2.88 -3.22
C ILE A 151 -2.47 -2.85 -3.61
N GLY A 152 -1.97 -1.72 -4.11
CA GLY A 152 -0.63 -1.60 -4.68
C GLY A 152 0.50 -1.61 -3.66
N LEU A 153 0.30 -0.96 -2.50
CA LEU A 153 1.33 -0.85 -1.45
C LEU A 153 1.83 -2.20 -0.91
N PRO A 154 0.95 -3.18 -0.57
CA PRO A 154 1.37 -4.53 -0.19
C PRO A 154 2.19 -5.21 -1.28
N GLY A 155 1.82 -5.02 -2.55
CA GLY A 155 2.57 -5.51 -3.71
C GLY A 155 4.00 -5.01 -3.74
N LEU A 156 4.18 -3.70 -3.58
CA LEU A 156 5.51 -3.07 -3.49
C LEU A 156 6.31 -3.55 -2.28
N CYS A 157 5.65 -3.77 -1.13
CA CYS A 157 6.30 -4.38 0.04
C CYS A 157 6.78 -5.81 -0.27
N CYS A 158 5.99 -6.61 -0.97
CA CYS A 158 6.39 -7.94 -1.43
C CYS A 158 7.52 -7.88 -2.48
N ALA A 159 7.58 -6.83 -3.30
CA ALA A 159 8.69 -6.60 -4.22
C ALA A 159 10.03 -6.47 -3.48
N ALA A 160 10.04 -6.01 -2.23
CA ALA A 160 11.20 -5.99 -1.33
C ALA A 160 11.56 -7.36 -0.72
N LEU A 161 10.78 -8.42 -0.99
CA LEU A 161 11.10 -9.80 -0.62
C LEU A 161 11.57 -10.65 -1.80
N CYS A 162 11.18 -10.32 -3.04
CA CYS A 162 11.53 -11.06 -4.26
C CYS A 162 13.05 -11.21 -4.44
N ARG A 163 13.55 -12.41 -4.73
CA ARG A 163 14.97 -12.64 -5.05
C ARG A 163 15.08 -13.39 -6.38
N PRO A 164 14.99 -12.68 -7.52
CA PRO A 164 15.14 -13.32 -8.81
C PRO A 164 16.56 -13.90 -8.95
N ARG A 165 16.65 -15.17 -9.35
CA ARG A 165 17.92 -15.87 -9.60
C ARG A 165 18.39 -15.78 -11.06
N THR A 166 17.49 -15.40 -11.96
CA THR A 166 17.73 -15.33 -13.40
C THR A 166 17.42 -13.93 -13.92
N VAL A 167 18.09 -13.51 -14.99
CA VAL A 167 17.84 -12.20 -15.63
C VAL A 167 16.38 -12.04 -16.05
N ARG A 168 15.79 -13.08 -16.64
CA ARG A 168 14.37 -13.10 -17.04
C ARG A 168 13.43 -12.97 -15.84
N GLY A 169 13.72 -13.69 -14.74
CA GLY A 169 12.96 -13.55 -13.50
C GLY A 169 13.13 -12.17 -12.86
N GLY A 170 14.31 -11.56 -13.04
CA GLY A 170 14.58 -10.18 -12.66
C GLY A 170 13.65 -9.22 -13.38
N LEU A 171 13.65 -9.26 -14.72
CA LEU A 171 12.80 -8.42 -15.55
C LEU A 171 11.32 -8.58 -15.21
N ALA A 172 10.86 -9.83 -15.01
CA ALA A 172 9.47 -10.14 -14.70
C ALA A 172 8.99 -9.57 -13.35
N VAL A 173 9.90 -9.27 -12.41
CA VAL A 173 9.58 -8.61 -11.14
C VAL A 173 9.77 -7.10 -11.23
N HIS A 174 10.80 -6.65 -11.95
CA HIS A 174 11.17 -5.23 -11.99
C HIS A 174 10.22 -4.38 -12.82
N VAL A 175 9.78 -4.87 -13.98
CA VAL A 175 8.81 -4.14 -14.81
C VAL A 175 7.53 -3.85 -14.03
N PRO A 176 6.83 -4.85 -13.45
CA PRO A 176 5.60 -4.56 -12.71
C PRO A 176 5.87 -3.76 -11.43
N ALA A 177 7.00 -3.98 -10.73
CA ALA A 177 7.35 -3.15 -9.57
C ALA A 177 7.56 -1.69 -9.95
N ALA A 178 8.25 -1.42 -11.07
CA ALA A 178 8.51 -0.06 -11.53
C ALA A 178 7.22 0.63 -11.98
N THR A 179 6.40 -0.05 -12.79
CA THR A 179 5.10 0.46 -13.23
C THR A 179 4.16 0.71 -12.04
N LEU A 180 4.14 -0.18 -11.06
CA LEU A 180 3.32 -0.01 -9.87
C LEU A 180 3.86 1.12 -8.98
N ALA A 181 5.18 1.25 -8.83
CA ALA A 181 5.81 2.31 -8.03
C ALA A 181 5.51 3.70 -8.59
N THR A 182 5.58 3.87 -9.92
CA THR A 182 5.22 5.14 -10.57
C THR A 182 3.74 5.43 -10.42
N ALA A 183 2.87 4.45 -10.66
CA ALA A 183 1.43 4.61 -10.54
C ALA A 183 0.99 4.95 -9.10
N VAL A 184 1.51 4.24 -8.10
CA VAL A 184 1.22 4.49 -6.67
C VAL A 184 1.70 5.88 -6.25
N THR A 185 2.87 6.31 -6.71
CA THR A 185 3.39 7.66 -6.39
C THR A 185 2.50 8.76 -7.00
N ALA A 186 2.14 8.60 -8.29
CA ALA A 186 1.24 9.53 -8.97
C ALA A 186 -0.16 9.56 -8.31
N ALA A 187 -0.70 8.38 -7.96
CA ALA A 187 -2.00 8.26 -7.30
C ALA A 187 -2.00 8.89 -5.90
N ALA A 188 -0.94 8.71 -5.11
CA ALA A 188 -0.81 9.31 -3.79
C ALA A 188 -0.74 10.85 -3.88
N ALA A 189 0.05 11.38 -4.81
CA ALA A 189 0.11 12.81 -5.07
C ALA A 189 -1.28 13.35 -5.49
N HIS A 190 -1.96 12.68 -6.42
CA HIS A 190 -3.29 13.09 -6.89
C HIS A 190 -4.34 13.04 -5.76
N ALA A 191 -4.41 11.94 -5.01
CA ALA A 191 -5.35 11.79 -3.90
C ALA A 191 -5.20 12.90 -2.85
N ILE A 192 -3.97 13.34 -2.59
CA ILE A 192 -3.71 14.42 -1.63
C ILE A 192 -4.12 15.77 -2.20
N THR A 193 -3.85 16.04 -3.47
CA THR A 193 -4.32 17.29 -4.10
C THR A 193 -5.85 17.41 -4.15
N LEU A 194 -6.59 16.31 -4.20
CA LEU A 194 -8.05 16.32 -4.19
C LEU A 194 -8.67 16.57 -2.81
N THR A 195 -7.89 16.37 -1.75
CA THR A 195 -8.36 16.43 -0.36
C THR A 195 -7.86 17.66 0.40
N LEU A 196 -7.01 18.48 -0.23
CA LEU A 196 -6.67 19.85 0.17
C LEU A 196 -7.77 20.83 -0.30
#